data_AF-A0A6A4KJJ1-F1
#
_entry.id   AF-A0A6A4KJJ1-F1
#
_cell.length_a   1.000
_cell.length_b   1.000
_cell.length_c   1.000
_cell.angle_alpha   90.00
_cell.angle_beta   90.00
_cell.angle_gamma   90.00
#
_symmetry.space_group_name_H-M   'P 1'
#
loop_
_entity.id
_entity.type
_entity.pdbx_description
1 polymer ?
#
loop_
_entity_poly.entity_id
_entity_poly.type
_entity_poly.pdbx_seq_one_letter_code
_entity_poly.pdbx_strand_id
1 'polypeptide(L)'
;MQIFKSLDKWAEENILIYLKHVEKNWQPSDFLPDSSSEGFDEEVKELRERAKGIPDDYFVVLVGDMITEEALPTYQTVLNTLDGVRDETGASPTSWAVWTRGWTAEENRHGDLLNKYLYLSGR
;
A
#
# COMPACT_ATOMS: atom_id res chain seq x y z
N MET A 1 28.44 5.47 1.68
CA MET A 1 27.95 5.36 0.28
C MET A 1 28.54 4.20 -0.53
N GLN A 2 29.87 3.97 -0.58
CA GLN A 2 30.44 2.90 -1.42
C GLN A 2 29.94 1.49 -1.09
N ILE A 3 29.57 1.24 0.18
CA ILE A 3 28.99 -0.03 0.62
C ILE A 3 27.69 -0.34 -0.14
N PHE A 4 26.70 0.55 -0.14
CA PHE A 4 25.42 0.32 -0.84
C PHE A 4 25.58 0.17 -2.36
N LYS A 5 26.54 0.90 -2.96
CA LYS A 5 26.91 0.69 -4.37
C LYS A 5 27.46 -0.71 -4.62
N SER A 6 28.34 -1.21 -3.74
CA SER A 6 28.88 -2.57 -3.85
C SER A 6 27.85 -3.67 -3.60
N LEU A 7 26.75 -3.35 -2.92
CA LEU A 7 25.66 -4.27 -2.57
C LEU A 7 24.49 -4.25 -3.56
N ASP A 8 24.54 -3.47 -4.65
CA ASP A 8 23.42 -3.33 -5.59
C ASP A 8 22.99 -4.69 -6.17
N LYS A 9 23.94 -5.45 -6.74
CA LYS A 9 23.68 -6.82 -7.23
C LYS A 9 23.19 -7.77 -6.13
N TRP A 10 23.72 -7.63 -4.92
CA TRP A 10 23.25 -8.44 -3.79
C TRP A 10 21.79 -8.10 -3.45
N ALA A 11 21.41 -6.82 -3.47
CA ALA A 11 20.03 -6.38 -3.25
C ALA A 11 19.10 -6.85 -4.37
N GLU A 12 19.53 -6.86 -5.62
CA GLU A 12 18.79 -7.47 -6.73
C GLU A 12 18.46 -8.95 -6.45
N GLU A 13 19.47 -9.73 -6.07
CA GLU A 13 19.33 -11.17 -5.90
C GLU A 13 18.67 -11.58 -4.57
N ASN A 14 18.69 -10.73 -3.54
CA ASN A 14 18.28 -11.10 -2.18
C ASN A 14 17.20 -10.21 -1.56
N ILE A 15 16.97 -9.00 -2.08
CA ILE A 15 15.93 -8.08 -1.58
C ILE A 15 14.77 -7.99 -2.57
N LEU A 16 15.04 -7.73 -3.85
CA LEU A 16 13.98 -7.54 -4.85
C LEU A 16 13.10 -8.76 -5.04
N ILE A 17 13.60 -9.95 -4.72
CA ILE A 17 12.85 -11.21 -4.75
C ILE A 17 11.63 -11.23 -3.81
N TYR A 18 11.57 -10.34 -2.83
CA TYR A 18 10.43 -10.21 -1.91
C TYR A 18 9.31 -9.33 -2.47
N LEU A 19 9.58 -8.52 -3.51
CA LEU A 19 8.51 -7.84 -4.23
C LEU A 19 7.74 -8.86 -5.05
N LYS A 20 6.42 -8.81 -4.96
CA LYS A 20 5.58 -9.64 -5.81
C LYS A 20 5.48 -9.00 -7.19
N HIS A 21 5.41 -9.85 -8.21
CA HIS A 21 4.97 -9.38 -9.52
C HIS A 21 3.56 -8.80 -9.41
N VAL A 22 3.31 -7.66 -10.07
CA VAL A 22 2.03 -6.93 -10.01
C VAL A 22 0.84 -7.85 -10.33
N GLU A 23 0.98 -8.74 -11.32
CA GLU A 23 -0.05 -9.73 -11.71
C GLU A 23 -0.41 -10.75 -10.61
N LYS A 24 0.41 -10.86 -9.56
CA LYS A 24 0.19 -11.74 -8.41
C LYS A 24 -0.18 -10.96 -7.14
N ASN A 25 -0.20 -9.63 -7.22
CA ASN A 25 -0.65 -8.79 -6.12
C ASN A 25 -2.16 -8.73 -6.10
N TRP A 26 -2.73 -8.86 -4.89
CA TRP A 26 -4.12 -8.50 -4.67
C TRP A 26 -4.33 -7.02 -4.99
N GLN A 27 -5.54 -6.65 -5.37
CA GLN A 27 -5.93 -5.26 -5.57
C GLN A 27 -7.07 -4.90 -4.61
N PRO A 28 -7.24 -3.61 -4.24
CA PRO A 28 -8.33 -3.20 -3.34
C PRO A 28 -9.71 -3.69 -3.80
N SER A 29 -9.95 -3.75 -5.12
CA SER A 29 -11.18 -4.27 -5.72
C SER A 29 -11.49 -5.72 -5.37
N ASP A 30 -10.47 -6.53 -5.06
CA ASP A 30 -10.67 -7.95 -4.70
C ASP A 30 -11.40 -8.11 -3.36
N PHE A 31 -11.45 -7.05 -2.55
CA PHE A 31 -12.01 -7.05 -1.19
C PHE A 31 -13.14 -6.03 -0.99
N LEU A 32 -13.52 -5.31 -2.04
CA LEU A 32 -14.55 -4.27 -2.00
C LEU A 32 -15.74 -4.67 -2.86
N PRO A 33 -16.95 -4.15 -2.57
CA PRO A 33 -18.09 -4.34 -3.43
C PRO A 33 -17.80 -3.95 -4.89
N ASP A 34 -18.19 -4.80 -5.84
CA ASP A 34 -17.91 -4.56 -7.26
C ASP A 34 -18.89 -3.55 -7.83
N SER A 35 -18.44 -2.30 -8.01
CA SER A 35 -19.24 -1.20 -8.57
C SER A 35 -19.75 -1.42 -10.00
N SER A 36 -19.24 -2.44 -10.72
CA SER A 36 -19.71 -2.82 -12.05
C SER A 36 -20.75 -3.95 -12.03
N SER A 37 -20.97 -4.57 -10.88
CA SER A 37 -21.91 -5.66 -10.69
C SER A 37 -23.34 -5.15 -10.45
N GLU A 38 -24.35 -5.86 -10.97
CA GLU A 38 -25.77 -5.63 -10.61
C GLU A 38 -26.03 -5.84 -9.11
N GLY A 39 -25.15 -6.57 -8.41
CA GLY A 39 -25.21 -6.83 -6.98
C GLY A 39 -24.59 -5.78 -6.08
N PHE A 40 -24.00 -4.71 -6.64
CA PHE A 40 -23.23 -3.71 -5.90
C PHE A 40 -24.00 -3.14 -4.68
N ASP A 41 -25.25 -2.75 -4.87
CA ASP A 41 -26.05 -2.14 -3.80
C ASP A 41 -26.30 -3.10 -2.63
N GLU A 42 -26.48 -4.40 -2.90
CA GLU A 42 -26.66 -5.39 -1.84
C GLU A 42 -25.33 -5.69 -1.13
N GLU A 43 -24.22 -5.81 -1.87
CA GLU A 43 -22.89 -5.99 -1.27
C GLU A 43 -22.49 -4.81 -0.35
N VAL A 44 -22.79 -3.57 -0.76
CA VAL A 44 -22.60 -2.38 0.08
C VAL A 44 -23.50 -2.43 1.31
N LYS A 45 -24.77 -2.82 1.15
CA LYS A 45 -25.70 -2.96 2.28
C LYS A 45 -25.21 -4.02 3.28
N GLU A 46 -24.76 -5.17 2.82
CA GLU A 46 -24.19 -6.23 3.67
C GLU A 46 -22.90 -5.78 4.39
N LEU A 47 -22.04 -5.00 3.72
CA LEU A 47 -20.87 -4.39 4.36
C LEU A 47 -21.30 -3.49 5.53
N ARG A 48 -22.30 -2.62 5.31
CA ARG A 48 -22.78 -1.68 6.33
C ARG A 48 -23.49 -2.37 7.48
N GLU A 49 -24.28 -3.42 7.22
CA GLU A 49 -24.91 -4.20 8.29
C GLU A 49 -23.86 -4.87 9.19
N ARG A 50 -22.78 -5.41 8.62
CA ARG A 50 -21.66 -5.95 9.42
C ARG A 50 -20.94 -4.85 10.21
N ALA A 51 -20.69 -3.70 9.58
CA ALA A 51 -20.03 -2.57 10.23
C ALA A 51 -20.80 -2.03 11.45
N LYS A 52 -22.14 -2.16 11.49
CA LYS A 52 -22.94 -1.79 12.67
C LYS A 52 -22.57 -2.58 13.93
N GLY A 53 -22.13 -3.83 13.77
CA GLY A 53 -21.73 -4.72 14.87
C GLY A 53 -20.32 -4.48 15.40
N ILE A 54 -19.54 -3.58 14.77
CA ILE A 54 -18.17 -3.24 15.17
C ILE A 54 -18.21 -2.01 16.10
N PRO A 55 -17.54 -2.05 17.27
CA PRO A 55 -17.56 -0.94 18.23
C PRO A 55 -16.76 0.28 17.76
N ASP A 56 -17.12 1.47 18.25
CA ASP A 56 -16.44 2.72 17.88
C ASP A 56 -14.97 2.72 18.24
N ASP A 57 -14.59 2.12 19.37
CA ASP A 57 -13.18 2.01 19.80
C ASP A 57 -12.32 1.31 18.73
N TYR A 58 -12.90 0.35 18.01
CA TYR A 58 -12.22 -0.32 16.90
C TYR A 58 -12.06 0.62 15.70
N PHE A 59 -13.11 1.36 15.34
CA PHE A 59 -13.04 2.31 14.23
C PHE A 59 -12.07 3.46 14.49
N VAL A 60 -11.93 3.94 15.73
CA VAL A 60 -10.94 4.96 16.09
C VAL A 60 -9.52 4.48 15.74
N VAL A 61 -9.18 3.25 16.09
CA VAL A 61 -7.87 2.67 15.77
C VAL A 61 -7.74 2.43 14.26
N LEU A 62 -8.75 1.84 13.63
CA LEU A 62 -8.73 1.55 12.20
C LEU A 62 -8.61 2.82 11.33
N VAL A 63 -9.24 3.92 11.74
CA VAL A 63 -9.10 5.23 11.09
C VAL A 63 -7.68 5.77 11.29
N GLY A 64 -7.10 5.61 12.49
CA GLY A 64 -5.70 5.96 12.75
C GLY A 64 -4.73 5.19 11.86
N ASP A 65 -4.97 3.88 11.68
CA ASP A 65 -4.19 3.03 10.78
C ASP A 65 -4.31 3.51 9.33
N MET A 66 -5.54 3.77 8.85
CA MET A 66 -5.77 4.27 7.49
C MET A 66 -5.10 5.62 7.23
N ILE A 67 -5.20 6.57 8.18
CA ILE A 67 -4.53 7.89 8.07
C ILE A 67 -3.00 7.71 7.98
N THR A 68 -2.46 6.75 8.71
CA THR A 68 -1.04 6.42 8.67
C THR A 68 -0.66 5.87 7.29
N GLU A 69 -1.47 4.99 6.70
CA GLU A 69 -1.22 4.45 5.35
C GLU A 69 -1.31 5.53 4.26
N GLU A 70 -2.29 6.45 4.35
CA GLU A 70 -2.45 7.56 3.40
C GLU A 70 -1.30 8.58 3.43
N ALA A 71 -0.48 8.57 4.48
CA ALA A 71 0.72 9.40 4.57
C ALA A 71 1.91 8.86 3.74
N LEU A 72 1.70 7.84 2.90
CA LEU A 72 2.70 7.17 2.06
C LEU A 72 3.69 8.08 1.32
N PRO A 73 3.31 9.25 0.75
CA PRO A 73 4.28 10.18 0.14
C PRO A 73 5.41 10.60 1.10
N THR A 74 5.11 10.70 2.39
CA THR A 74 6.11 10.99 3.44
C THR A 74 7.10 9.85 3.59
N TYR A 75 6.64 8.59 3.59
CA TYR A 75 7.50 7.42 3.78
C TYR A 75 8.44 7.21 2.59
N GLN A 76 7.93 7.34 1.36
CA GLN A 76 8.77 7.29 0.17
C GLN A 76 9.80 8.43 0.17
N THR A 77 9.41 9.63 0.60
CA THR A 77 10.34 10.76 0.75
C THR A 77 11.45 10.43 1.74
N VAL A 78 11.13 9.87 2.91
CA VAL A 78 12.13 9.45 3.91
C VAL A 78 13.12 8.45 3.29
N LEU A 79 12.66 7.42 2.58
CA LEU A 79 13.55 6.48 1.88
C LEU A 79 14.46 7.18 0.86
N ASN A 80 13.91 8.16 0.13
CA ASN A 80 14.65 8.98 -0.84
C ASN A 80 15.55 10.05 -0.21
N THR A 81 15.57 10.19 1.12
CA THR A 81 16.58 11.01 1.82
C THR A 81 17.81 10.21 2.26
N LEU A 82 17.76 8.87 2.16
CA LEU A 82 18.83 8.01 2.67
C LEU A 82 20.02 7.95 1.69
N ASP A 83 21.20 8.33 2.20
CA ASP A 83 22.43 8.33 1.42
C ASP A 83 22.83 6.93 0.93
N GLY A 84 23.02 6.80 -0.38
CA GLY A 84 23.47 5.57 -1.02
C GLY A 84 22.37 4.66 -1.54
N VAL A 85 21.10 4.93 -1.20
CA VAL A 85 19.94 4.12 -1.66
C VAL A 85 18.83 4.96 -2.30
N ARG A 86 18.83 6.28 -2.12
CA ARG A 86 17.84 7.19 -2.70
C ARG A 86 17.75 7.08 -4.22
N ASP A 87 16.54 7.29 -4.74
CA ASP A 87 16.30 7.44 -6.16
C ASP A 87 16.68 8.85 -6.65
N GLU A 88 17.81 8.95 -7.37
CA GLU A 88 18.34 10.23 -7.85
C GLU A 88 17.53 10.86 -9.00
N THR A 89 16.70 10.08 -9.71
CA THR A 89 16.00 10.54 -10.92
C THR A 89 14.50 10.34 -10.87
N GLY A 90 13.98 9.66 -9.86
CA GLY A 90 12.60 9.15 -9.81
C GLY A 90 12.36 7.90 -10.67
N ALA A 91 13.40 7.45 -11.39
CA ALA A 91 13.38 6.25 -12.22
C ALA A 91 14.77 5.58 -12.27
N SER A 92 15.61 5.76 -11.25
CA SER A 92 16.94 5.17 -11.23
C SER A 92 16.87 3.64 -11.38
N PRO A 93 17.77 3.02 -12.17
CA PRO A 93 17.75 1.58 -12.37
C PRO A 93 18.41 0.79 -11.23
N THR A 94 19.02 1.47 -10.25
CA THR A 94 19.62 0.80 -9.07
C THR A 94 18.60 -0.03 -8.32
N SER A 95 19.00 -1.19 -7.79
CA SER A 95 18.12 -2.11 -7.07
C SER A 95 17.42 -1.42 -5.90
N TRP A 96 18.11 -0.50 -5.22
CA TRP A 96 17.55 0.29 -4.11
C TRP A 96 16.38 1.21 -4.53
N ALA A 97 16.51 1.88 -5.67
CA ALA A 97 15.47 2.72 -6.22
C ALA A 97 14.29 1.89 -6.76
N VAL A 98 14.59 0.75 -7.41
CA VAL A 98 13.57 -0.22 -7.85
C VAL A 98 12.77 -0.74 -6.64
N TRP A 99 13.45 -1.09 -5.55
CA TRP A 99 12.80 -1.48 -4.30
C TRP A 99 11.91 -0.37 -3.77
N THR A 100 12.42 0.86 -3.64
CA THR A 100 11.66 2.00 -3.12
C THR A 100 10.37 2.21 -3.90
N ARG A 101 10.43 2.19 -5.24
CA ARG A 101 9.23 2.34 -6.09
C ARG A 101 8.30 1.13 -6.01
N GLY A 102 8.85 -0.08 -6.03
CA GLY A 102 8.06 -1.32 -5.92
C GLY A 102 7.32 -1.43 -4.58
N TRP A 103 8.02 -1.19 -3.47
CA TRP A 103 7.44 -1.14 -2.14
C TRP A 103 6.36 -0.06 -2.04
N THR A 104 6.63 1.16 -2.54
CA THR A 104 5.63 2.25 -2.52
C THR A 104 4.38 1.86 -3.32
N ALA A 105 4.54 1.20 -4.47
CA ALA A 105 3.40 0.71 -5.26
C ALA A 105 2.61 -0.37 -4.51
N GLU A 106 3.29 -1.24 -3.74
CA GLU A 106 2.61 -2.23 -2.90
C GLU A 106 1.85 -1.58 -1.73
N GLU A 107 2.45 -0.62 -1.02
CA GLU A 107 1.85 0.10 0.12
C GLU A 107 0.66 0.96 -0.26
N ASN A 108 0.66 1.57 -1.46
CA ASN A 108 -0.45 2.43 -1.89
C ASN A 108 -1.81 1.71 -1.81
N ARG A 109 -1.81 0.40 -2.05
CA ARG A 109 -3.03 -0.43 -2.01
C ARG A 109 -3.60 -0.56 -0.59
N HIS A 110 -2.79 -0.41 0.46
CA HIS A 110 -3.24 -0.50 1.85
C HIS A 110 -4.17 0.66 2.19
N GLY A 111 -3.69 1.90 1.99
CA GLY A 111 -4.50 3.11 2.15
C GLY A 111 -5.75 3.07 1.27
N ASP A 112 -5.59 2.70 -0.01
CA ASP A 112 -6.69 2.60 -0.96
C ASP A 112 -7.83 1.67 -0.52
N LEU A 113 -7.50 0.52 0.07
CA LEU A 113 -8.48 -0.45 0.54
C LEU A 113 -9.16 0.05 1.82
N LEU A 114 -8.39 0.49 2.80
CA LEU A 114 -8.91 0.97 4.09
C LEU A 114 -9.79 2.21 3.91
N ASN A 115 -9.36 3.16 3.07
CA ASN A 115 -10.11 4.37 2.77
C ASN A 115 -11.50 4.03 2.22
N LYS A 116 -11.56 3.19 1.18
CA LYS A 116 -12.82 2.80 0.54
C LYS A 116 -13.70 1.96 1.47
N TYR A 117 -13.11 1.07 2.28
CA TYR A 117 -13.86 0.33 3.30
C TYR A 117 -14.50 1.27 4.32
N LEU A 118 -13.73 2.21 4.89
CA LEU A 118 -14.23 3.17 5.86
C LEU A 118 -15.31 4.08 5.25
N TYR A 119 -15.09 4.58 4.03
CA TYR A 119 -16.08 5.36 3.28
C TYR A 119 -17.41 4.61 3.12
N LEU A 120 -17.36 3.34 2.70
CA LEU A 120 -18.56 2.52 2.50
C LEU A 120 -19.23 2.10 3.81
N SER A 121 -18.46 1.95 4.90
CA SER A 121 -18.98 1.52 6.20
C SER A 121 -20.05 2.46 6.76
N GLY A 122 -19.91 3.77 6.51
CA GLY A 122 -20.76 4.80 7.08
C GLY A 122 -20.70 4.87 8.61
N ARG A 123 -19.60 4.41 9.20
CA ARG A 123 -19.27 4.50 10.62
C ARG A 123 -18.22 5.59 10.85
#